data_AF-A0A3B9II33-F1
#
_entry.id   AF-A0A3B9II33-F1
#
_cell.length_a   1.000
_cell.length_b   1.000
_cell.length_c   1.000
_cell.angle_alpha   90.00
_cell.angle_beta   90.00
_cell.angle_gamma   90.00
#
_symmetry.space_group_name_H-M   'P 1'
#
loop_
_entity.id
_entity.type
_entity.pdbx_description
1 polymer ?
#
loop_
_entity_poly.entity_id
_entity_poly.type
_entity_poly.pdbx_seq_one_letter_code
_entity_poly.pdbx_strand_id
1 'polypeptide(L)'
;MRRVTHPPRPDWARRMEEELGFVFHSPDGTVYWDETAHWAFTEDEIDRIEDAADAFHALAIRAADRAVSQNRLAELGIPGYAVAAVADSWRRFREGDPLEAPVYGRLDIAWTGDG
;
A
#
# COMPACT_ATOMS: atom_id res chain seq x y z
N MET A 1 -8.50 8.75 -14.92
CA MET A 1 -7.20 9.23 -14.48
C MET A 1 -6.72 10.20 -15.53
N ARG A 2 -6.40 11.42 -15.15
CA ARG A 2 -5.93 12.47 -16.06
C ARG A 2 -4.79 13.24 -15.45
N ARG A 3 -3.65 13.31 -16.15
CA ARG A 3 -2.54 14.19 -15.75
C ARG A 3 -2.92 15.63 -16.08
N VAL A 4 -2.80 16.52 -15.11
CA VAL A 4 -3.09 17.95 -15.25
C VAL A 4 -1.81 18.71 -14.98
N THR A 5 -1.34 19.46 -15.96
CA THR A 5 -0.13 20.29 -15.84
C THR A 5 -0.47 21.69 -15.34
N HIS A 6 0.40 22.25 -14.50
CA HIS A 6 0.30 23.62 -13.98
C HIS A 6 1.70 24.17 -13.65
N PRO A 7 1.88 25.50 -13.60
CA PRO A 7 3.12 26.04 -13.03
C PRO A 7 3.28 25.59 -11.57
N PRO A 8 4.51 25.28 -11.13
CA PRO A 8 4.79 25.01 -9.72
C PRO A 8 4.25 26.11 -8.81
N ARG A 9 3.79 25.72 -7.62
CA ARG A 9 3.32 26.69 -6.62
C ARG A 9 4.48 27.63 -6.24
N PRO A 10 4.24 28.96 -6.15
CA PRO A 10 5.27 29.89 -5.70
C PRO A 10 5.84 29.50 -4.33
N ASP A 11 7.16 29.60 -4.20
CA ASP A 11 7.93 29.31 -2.98
C ASP A 11 7.72 27.90 -2.39
N TRP A 12 7.22 26.92 -3.16
CA TRP A 12 6.80 25.62 -2.63
C TRP A 12 7.89 24.89 -1.84
N ALA A 13 9.14 24.92 -2.31
CA ALA A 13 10.26 24.26 -1.64
C ALA A 13 10.52 24.88 -0.26
N ARG A 14 10.63 26.21 -0.21
CA ARG A 14 10.75 26.97 1.05
C ARG A 14 9.60 26.63 2.00
N ARG A 15 8.36 26.55 1.50
CA ARG A 15 7.20 26.20 2.32
C ARG A 15 7.26 24.76 2.85
N MET A 16 7.67 23.80 2.03
CA MET A 16 7.84 22.42 2.48
C MET A 16 8.90 22.32 3.59
N GLU A 17 10.05 22.97 3.41
CA GLU A 17 11.15 22.93 4.37
C GLU A 17 10.83 23.71 5.66
N GLU A 18 10.46 24.99 5.53
CA GLU A 18 10.35 25.92 6.67
C GLU A 18 9.00 25.85 7.38
N GLU A 19 7.90 25.67 6.64
CA GLU A 19 6.55 25.72 7.20
C GLU A 19 6.04 24.34 7.60
N LEU A 20 6.39 23.29 6.83
CA LEU A 20 5.90 21.93 7.03
C LEU A 20 6.95 20.96 7.59
N GLY A 21 8.23 21.37 7.64
CA GLY A 21 9.33 20.51 8.11
C GLY A 21 9.63 19.32 7.20
N PHE A 22 9.16 19.35 5.95
CA PHE A 22 9.33 18.29 4.97
C PHE A 22 10.52 18.57 4.05
N VAL A 23 11.70 18.14 4.47
CA VAL A 23 12.98 18.37 3.74
C VAL A 23 13.26 17.33 2.65
N PHE A 24 12.46 16.28 2.54
CA PHE A 24 12.64 15.19 1.58
C PHE A 24 11.79 15.39 0.31
N HIS A 25 11.92 16.53 -0.36
CA HIS A 25 11.18 16.82 -1.59
C HIS A 25 12.04 16.78 -2.87
N SER A 26 13.35 16.99 -2.75
CA SER A 26 14.30 17.00 -3.88
C SER A 26 15.67 16.40 -3.50
N PRO A 27 15.72 15.12 -3.04
CA PRO A 27 16.97 14.47 -2.69
C PRO A 27 17.95 14.46 -3.87
N ASP A 28 19.22 14.77 -3.61
CA ASP A 28 20.32 14.77 -4.57
C ASP A 28 20.06 15.62 -5.83
N GLY A 29 19.20 16.64 -5.74
CA GLY A 29 18.81 17.48 -6.88
C GLY A 29 17.92 16.78 -7.91
N THR A 30 17.43 15.57 -7.61
CA THR A 30 16.48 14.83 -8.45
C THR A 30 15.04 15.21 -8.11
N VAL A 31 14.17 15.19 -9.12
CA VAL A 31 12.74 15.48 -8.95
C VAL A 31 12.08 14.26 -8.31
N TYR A 32 12.03 14.26 -6.98
CA TYR A 32 11.22 13.30 -6.22
C TYR A 32 9.77 13.77 -6.10
N TRP A 33 9.58 15.08 -5.89
CA TRP A 33 8.27 15.72 -5.86
C TRP A 33 8.10 16.66 -7.07
N ASP A 34 7.23 16.28 -8.02
CA ASP A 34 6.95 17.06 -9.24
C ASP A 34 5.77 18.03 -9.03
N GLU A 35 6.07 19.32 -8.81
CA GLU A 35 5.07 20.38 -8.71
C GLU A 35 4.53 20.88 -10.06
N THR A 36 4.96 20.31 -11.19
CA THR A 36 4.49 20.76 -12.52
C THR A 36 3.21 20.08 -12.96
N ALA A 37 2.77 19.05 -12.25
CA ALA A 37 1.53 18.35 -12.55
C ALA A 37 0.94 17.64 -11.33
N HIS A 38 -0.32 17.28 -11.45
CA HIS A 38 -0.96 16.31 -10.56
C HIS A 38 -1.84 15.34 -11.37
N TRP A 39 -2.22 14.24 -10.75
CA TRP A 39 -3.20 13.31 -11.30
C TRP A 39 -4.58 13.61 -10.72
N ALA A 40 -5.57 13.74 -11.60
CA ALA A 40 -6.98 13.86 -11.25
C ALA A 40 -7.69 12.55 -11.57
N PHE A 41 -8.53 12.10 -10.64
CA PHE A 41 -9.39 10.92 -10.78
C PHE A 41 -10.85 11.36 -10.65
N THR A 42 -11.76 10.63 -11.28
CA THR A 42 -13.19 10.73 -10.96
C THR A 42 -13.49 9.87 -9.73
N GLU A 43 -14.62 10.15 -9.05
CA GLU A 43 -15.10 9.33 -7.94
C GLU A 43 -15.25 7.86 -8.35
N ASP A 44 -15.94 7.60 -9.47
CA ASP A 44 -16.08 6.25 -10.05
C ASP A 44 -14.76 5.50 -10.28
N GLU A 45 -13.64 6.22 -10.53
CA GLU A 45 -12.34 5.58 -10.72
C GLU A 45 -11.68 5.23 -9.38
N ILE A 46 -11.85 6.08 -8.37
CA ILE A 46 -11.40 5.80 -7.02
C ILE A 46 -12.17 4.62 -6.45
N ASP A 47 -13.50 4.61 -6.58
CA ASP A 47 -14.35 3.52 -6.10
C ASP A 47 -13.91 2.16 -6.68
N ARG A 48 -13.58 2.11 -7.98
CA ARG A 48 -13.08 0.88 -8.61
C ARG A 48 -11.72 0.44 -8.08
N ILE A 49 -10.82 1.37 -7.80
CA ILE A 49 -9.51 1.07 -7.22
C ILE A 49 -9.69 0.54 -5.79
N GLU A 50 -10.60 1.13 -5.03
CA GLU A 50 -10.94 0.68 -3.67
C GLU A 50 -11.56 -0.72 -3.68
N ASP A 51 -12.56 -0.97 -4.53
CA ASP A 51 -13.16 -2.30 -4.70
C ASP A 51 -12.12 -3.36 -5.08
N ALA A 52 -11.20 -3.02 -5.98
CA ALA A 52 -10.11 -3.91 -6.38
C ALA A 52 -9.13 -4.17 -5.22
N ALA A 53 -8.81 -3.16 -4.42
CA ALA A 53 -7.94 -3.29 -3.26
C ALA A 53 -8.58 -4.18 -2.17
N ASP A 54 -9.88 -4.03 -1.90
CA ASP A 54 -10.62 -4.86 -0.97
C ASP A 54 -10.71 -6.32 -1.43
N ALA A 55 -11.03 -6.52 -2.72
CA ALA A 55 -11.05 -7.85 -3.31
C ALA A 55 -9.67 -8.53 -3.24
N PHE A 56 -8.59 -7.77 -3.50
CA PHE A 56 -7.22 -8.26 -3.38
C PHE A 56 -6.87 -8.60 -1.93
N HIS A 57 -7.19 -7.74 -0.97
CA HIS A 57 -6.94 -8.02 0.45
C HIS A 57 -7.66 -9.31 0.89
N ALA A 58 -8.93 -9.46 0.53
CA ALA A 58 -9.68 -10.68 0.81
C ALA A 58 -9.05 -11.93 0.16
N LEU A 59 -8.50 -11.80 -1.05
CA LEU A 59 -7.73 -12.88 -1.71
C LEU A 59 -6.45 -13.22 -0.96
N ALA A 60 -5.70 -12.22 -0.48
CA ALA A 60 -4.47 -12.41 0.28
C ALA A 60 -4.74 -13.17 1.60
N ILE A 61 -5.82 -12.82 2.32
CA ILE A 61 -6.24 -13.55 3.52
C ILE A 61 -6.57 -15.02 3.20
N ARG A 62 -7.32 -15.27 2.11
CA ARG A 62 -7.62 -16.65 1.68
C ARG A 62 -6.37 -17.44 1.29
N ALA A 63 -5.40 -16.78 0.66
CA ALA A 63 -4.13 -17.40 0.30
C ALA A 63 -3.33 -17.79 1.56
N ALA A 64 -3.30 -16.94 2.58
CA ALA A 64 -2.68 -17.23 3.87
C ALA A 64 -3.40 -18.39 4.60
N ASP A 65 -4.74 -18.39 4.64
CA ASP A 65 -5.53 -19.52 5.16
C ASP A 65 -5.13 -20.83 4.48
N ARG A 66 -4.99 -20.82 3.16
CA ARG A 66 -4.57 -21.98 2.38
C ARG A 66 -3.13 -22.39 2.71
N ALA A 67 -2.22 -21.44 2.81
CA ALA A 67 -0.82 -21.72 3.09
C ALA A 67 -0.63 -22.36 4.47
N VAL A 68 -1.33 -21.87 5.50
CA VAL A 68 -1.28 -22.41 6.86
C VAL A 68 -1.95 -23.78 6.94
N SER A 69 -3.20 -23.90 6.46
CA SER A 69 -3.97 -25.15 6.57
C SER A 69 -3.38 -26.33 5.79
N GLN A 70 -2.58 -26.05 4.76
CA GLN A 70 -1.92 -27.07 3.95
C GLN A 70 -0.44 -27.28 4.27
N ASN A 71 0.09 -26.61 5.30
CA ASN A 71 1.52 -26.66 5.60
C ASN A 71 2.43 -26.26 4.42
N ARG A 72 2.02 -25.22 3.66
CA ARG A 72 2.73 -24.69 2.48
C ARG A 72 3.57 -23.44 2.77
N LEU A 73 3.77 -23.10 4.05
CA LEU A 73 4.53 -21.91 4.46
C LEU A 73 5.98 -21.91 3.94
N ALA A 74 6.58 -23.10 3.74
CA ALA A 74 7.91 -23.23 3.14
C ALA A 74 7.97 -22.70 1.69
N GLU A 75 6.88 -22.81 0.92
CA GLU A 75 6.80 -22.28 -0.45
C GLU A 75 6.79 -20.74 -0.47
N LEU A 76 6.40 -20.11 0.65
CA LEU A 76 6.46 -18.67 0.86
C LEU A 76 7.80 -18.22 1.45
N GLY A 77 8.78 -19.13 1.57
CA GLY A 77 10.09 -18.83 2.14
C GLY A 77 10.12 -18.71 3.67
N ILE A 78 9.06 -19.12 4.37
CA ILE A 78 9.06 -19.12 5.84
C ILE A 78 9.98 -20.23 6.35
N PRO A 79 11.00 -19.90 7.16
CA PRO A 79 11.94 -20.90 7.66
C PRO A 79 11.27 -21.80 8.71
N GLY A 80 11.71 -23.05 8.79
CA GLY A 80 11.09 -24.07 9.64
C GLY A 80 10.94 -23.69 11.11
N TYR A 81 11.90 -22.93 11.68
CA TYR A 81 11.83 -22.47 13.06
C TYR A 81 10.70 -21.46 13.32
N ALA A 82 10.23 -20.75 12.28
CA ALA A 82 9.18 -19.74 12.38
C ALA A 82 7.78 -20.31 12.12
N VAL A 83 7.68 -21.51 11.53
CA VAL A 83 6.40 -22.12 11.11
C VAL A 83 5.38 -22.18 12.26
N ALA A 84 5.80 -22.64 13.44
CA ALA A 84 4.90 -22.75 14.59
C ALA A 84 4.38 -21.38 15.06
N ALA A 85 5.25 -20.37 15.12
CA ALA A 85 4.87 -19.01 15.52
C ALA A 85 3.91 -18.35 14.53
N VAL A 86 4.17 -18.51 13.23
CA VAL A 86 3.28 -18.00 12.15
C VAL A 86 1.91 -18.69 12.22
N ALA A 87 1.87 -20.01 12.39
CA ALA A 87 0.61 -20.74 12.50
C ALA A 87 -0.20 -20.33 13.74
N ASP A 88 0.46 -20.09 14.87
CA ASP A 88 -0.19 -19.69 16.12
C ASP A 88 -0.71 -18.25 16.08
N SER A 89 0.06 -17.31 15.50
CA SER A 89 -0.40 -15.94 15.21
C SER A 89 -1.60 -15.95 14.27
N TRP A 90 -1.53 -16.72 13.18
CA TRP A 90 -2.66 -16.84 12.24
C TRP A 90 -3.91 -17.42 12.92
N ARG A 91 -3.76 -18.45 13.77
CA ARG A 91 -4.87 -19.02 14.54
C ARG A 91 -5.52 -17.96 15.44
N ARG A 92 -4.74 -17.20 16.21
CA ARG A 92 -5.27 -16.13 17.07
C ARG A 92 -5.98 -15.04 16.27
N PHE A 93 -5.42 -14.64 15.12
CA PHE A 93 -6.10 -13.74 14.18
C PHE A 93 -7.48 -14.29 13.76
N ARG A 94 -7.57 -15.57 13.38
CA ARG A 94 -8.83 -16.22 13.00
C ARG A 94 -9.82 -16.38 14.17
N GLU A 95 -9.32 -16.48 15.39
CA GLU A 95 -10.12 -16.49 16.64
C GLU A 95 -10.62 -15.09 17.03
N GLY A 96 -10.18 -14.04 16.32
CA GLY A 96 -10.63 -12.67 16.53
C GLY A 96 -9.79 -11.87 17.53
N ASP A 97 -8.54 -12.27 17.78
CA ASP A 97 -7.61 -11.48 18.61
C ASP A 97 -7.27 -10.15 17.89
N PRO A 98 -7.67 -8.99 18.45
CA PRO A 98 -7.41 -7.70 17.82
C PRO A 98 -5.92 -7.35 17.76
N LEU A 99 -5.06 -7.99 18.58
CA LEU A 99 -3.62 -7.76 18.55
C LEU A 99 -2.93 -8.42 17.35
N GLU A 100 -3.60 -9.37 16.70
CA GLU A 100 -3.08 -10.10 15.52
C GLU A 100 -3.68 -9.58 14.21
N ALA A 101 -4.61 -8.61 14.28
CA ALA A 101 -5.22 -8.02 13.10
C ALA A 101 -4.21 -7.12 12.34
N PRO A 102 -4.18 -7.18 10.99
CA PRO A 102 -3.38 -6.25 10.20
C PRO A 102 -3.81 -4.80 10.46
N VAL A 103 -2.86 -3.94 10.84
CA VAL A 103 -3.13 -2.52 11.14
C VAL A 103 -3.07 -1.65 9.89
N TYR A 104 -2.14 -1.97 8.98
CA TYR A 104 -1.88 -1.20 7.77
C TYR A 104 -1.26 -2.08 6.69
N GLY A 105 -1.58 -1.81 5.44
CA GLY A 105 -0.97 -2.43 4.28
C GLY A 105 -0.85 -1.44 3.13
N ARG A 106 0.09 -1.70 2.23
CA ARG A 106 0.22 -0.97 0.96
C ARG A 106 0.13 -1.98 -0.18
N LEU A 107 -0.73 -1.67 -1.14
CA LEU A 107 -0.88 -2.42 -2.38
C LEU A 107 -0.42 -1.54 -3.53
N ASP A 108 0.46 -2.07 -4.36
CA ASP A 108 0.92 -1.37 -5.55
C ASP A 108 0.01 -1.79 -6.73
N ILE A 109 -0.76 -0.83 -7.26
CA ILE A 109 -1.71 -1.04 -8.37
C ILE A 109 -1.22 -0.27 -9.59
N ALA A 110 -1.24 -0.93 -10.75
CA ALA A 110 -1.07 -0.27 -12.05
C ALA A 110 -2.47 0.04 -12.62
N TRP A 111 -2.78 1.33 -12.78
CA TRP A 111 -4.06 1.81 -13.28
C TRP A 111 -3.89 2.59 -14.59
N THR A 112 -4.61 2.21 -15.64
CA THR A 112 -4.54 2.83 -16.97
C THR A 112 -5.74 3.74 -17.28
N GLY A 113 -6.80 3.68 -16.48
CA GLY A 113 -8.07 4.39 -16.71
C GLY A 113 -9.19 3.49 -17.23
N ASP A 114 -8.86 2.29 -17.68
CA ASP A 114 -9.74 1.25 -18.20
C ASP A 114 -9.44 -0.08 -17.48
N GLY A 115 -10.04 -0.24 -16.30
CA GLY A 115 -9.92 -1.42 -15.44
C GLY A 115 -11.23 -1.72 -14.73
#